data_AF-A0A932YD08-F1
#
_entry.id   AF-A0A932YD08-F1
#
_cell.length_a   1.000
_cell.length_b   1.000
_cell.length_c   1.000
_cell.angle_alpha   90.00
_cell.angle_beta   90.00
_cell.angle_gamma   90.00
#
_symmetry.space_group_name_H-M   'P 1'
#
loop_
_entity.id
_entity.type
_entity.pdbx_description
1 polymer ?
#
loop_
_entity_poly.entity_id
_entity_poly.type
_entity_poly.pdbx_seq_one_letter_code
_entity_poly.pdbx_strand_id
1 'polypeptide(L)'
;MTTAKTKKFQPIRVRPLAGAARGYRVLASWQYPEKFRAKHTVDAWIPALAPSHILRRWLAAGVISWSEFSRRYRRELGSPSSQDLLKPIALLSRRRAVVLLCDCRGAGRCPAQILSQALEDCRQKGSFVLTGAGLFAEEARR
;
A
#
# COMPACT_ATOMS: atom_id res chain seq x y z
N MET A 1 27.68 19.86 14.97
CA MET A 1 27.08 18.93 15.97
C MET A 1 25.58 18.92 15.66
N THR A 2 24.91 17.88 15.18
CA THR A 2 24.98 16.43 15.43
C THR A 2 24.39 15.74 14.20
N THR A 3 25.13 14.87 13.52
CA THR A 3 24.63 14.12 12.35
C THR A 3 23.64 13.05 12.83
N ALA A 4 22.35 13.25 12.55
CA ALA A 4 21.32 12.27 12.83
C ALA A 4 21.62 10.98 12.04
N LYS A 5 22.00 9.90 12.74
CA LYS A 5 22.13 8.55 12.17
C LYS A 5 20.82 8.19 11.47
N THR A 6 20.84 8.11 10.14
CA THR A 6 19.71 7.67 9.32
C THR A 6 19.41 6.21 9.66
N LYS A 7 18.30 5.94 10.36
CA LYS A 7 17.87 4.57 10.68
C LYS A 7 17.63 3.82 9.35
N LYS A 8 18.46 2.81 9.06
CA LYS A 8 18.26 1.92 7.90
C LYS A 8 17.01 1.07 8.15
N PHE A 9 15.88 1.43 7.53
CA PHE A 9 14.67 0.63 7.55
C PHE A 9 14.69 -0.41 6.43
N GLN A 10 14.01 -1.54 6.64
CA GLN A 10 13.86 -2.54 5.59
C GLN A 10 12.91 -2.02 4.48
N PRO A 11 13.16 -2.34 3.20
CA PRO A 11 12.31 -1.85 2.12
C PRO A 11 10.93 -2.51 2.15
N ILE A 12 9.88 -1.72 1.94
CA ILE A 12 8.55 -2.22 1.60
C ILE A 12 8.53 -2.35 0.08
N ARG A 13 8.20 -3.54 -0.45
CA ARG A 13 8.26 -3.82 -1.89
C ARG A 13 6.91 -4.26 -2.39
N VAL A 14 6.49 -3.77 -3.55
CA VAL A 14 5.33 -4.30 -4.27
C VAL A 14 5.79 -5.39 -5.23
N ARG A 15 5.13 -6.56 -5.21
CA ARG A 15 5.44 -7.68 -6.10
C ARG A 15 4.16 -8.34 -6.63
N PRO A 16 4.20 -8.89 -7.86
CA PRO A 16 3.09 -9.67 -8.37
C PRO A 16 2.93 -10.96 -7.56
N LEU A 17 1.67 -11.38 -7.35
CA LEU A 17 1.31 -12.54 -6.55
C LEU A 17 1.91 -13.87 -7.06
N ALA A 18 2.17 -13.96 -8.37
CA ALA A 18 2.73 -15.16 -8.99
C ALA A 18 4.25 -15.37 -8.74
N GLY A 19 4.93 -14.39 -8.15
CA GLY A 19 6.39 -14.43 -7.94
C GLY A 19 6.79 -14.96 -6.56
N ALA A 20 7.89 -15.72 -6.51
CA ALA A 20 8.56 -16.01 -5.24
C ALA A 20 9.10 -14.71 -4.63
N ALA A 21 8.67 -14.41 -3.40
CA ALA A 21 9.13 -13.22 -2.67
C ALA A 21 9.65 -13.62 -1.29
N ARG A 22 10.80 -13.05 -0.91
CA ARG A 22 11.36 -13.18 0.44
C ARG A 22 10.89 -12.00 1.31
N GLY A 23 10.50 -12.29 2.55
CA GLY A 23 9.96 -11.31 3.50
C GLY A 23 8.53 -11.64 3.92
N TYR A 24 7.94 -10.76 4.71
CA TYR A 24 6.55 -10.90 5.18
C TYR A 24 5.57 -10.41 4.11
N ARG A 25 4.75 -11.32 3.59
CA ARG A 25 3.93 -11.12 2.40
C ARG A 25 2.50 -10.76 2.80
N VAL A 26 2.11 -9.53 2.47
CA VAL A 26 0.80 -8.98 2.77
C VAL A 26 0.01 -8.82 1.48
N LEU A 27 -1.20 -9.36 1.44
CA LEU A 27 -2.15 -9.16 0.34
C LEU A 27 -3.27 -8.24 0.80
N ALA A 28 -3.47 -7.13 0.10
CA ALA A 28 -4.61 -6.23 0.29
C ALA A 28 -5.53 -6.33 -0.93
N SER A 29 -6.41 -7.32 -0.93
CA SER A 29 -7.41 -7.54 -1.98
C SER A 29 -8.73 -8.02 -1.36
N TRP A 30 -9.86 -7.61 -1.95
CA TRP A 30 -11.19 -8.09 -1.54
C TRP A 30 -11.43 -9.55 -1.92
N GLN A 31 -10.76 -10.03 -2.96
CA GLN A 31 -10.89 -11.40 -3.42
C GLN A 31 -9.55 -12.09 -3.25
N TYR A 32 -9.52 -13.18 -2.50
CA TYR A 32 -8.34 -14.04 -2.48
C TYR A 32 -8.35 -14.89 -3.75
N PRO A 33 -7.34 -14.78 -4.61
CA PRO A 33 -7.28 -15.59 -5.82
C PRO A 33 -7.00 -17.06 -5.46
N GLU A 34 -8.02 -17.90 -5.61
CA GLU A 34 -8.04 -19.29 -5.15
C GLU A 34 -6.87 -20.13 -5.68
N LYS A 35 -6.42 -19.85 -6.91
CA LYS A 35 -5.24 -20.46 -7.54
C LYS A 35 -3.93 -20.31 -6.75
N PHE A 36 -3.89 -19.47 -5.71
CA PHE A 36 -2.75 -19.28 -4.84
C PHE A 36 -2.95 -19.77 -3.40
N ARG A 37 -4.11 -20.38 -3.06
CA ARG A 37 -4.38 -20.93 -1.71
C ARG A 37 -3.43 -22.05 -1.30
N ALA A 38 -2.99 -22.87 -2.26
CA ALA A 38 -2.16 -24.05 -2.00
C ALA A 38 -0.65 -23.74 -1.87
N LYS A 39 -0.23 -22.52 -2.25
CA LYS A 39 1.16 -22.08 -2.10
C LYS A 39 1.19 -21.18 -0.88
N HIS A 40 2.10 -21.44 0.05
CA HIS A 40 2.39 -20.63 1.25
C HIS A 40 2.88 -19.21 0.89
N THR A 41 2.17 -18.48 0.03
CA THR A 41 2.62 -17.27 -0.66
C THR A 41 2.15 -15.99 0.02
N VAL A 42 1.16 -16.07 0.92
CA VAL A 42 0.62 -14.91 1.65
C VAL A 42 0.72 -15.19 3.14
N ASP A 43 1.41 -14.33 3.88
CA ASP A 43 1.54 -14.44 5.34
C ASP A 43 0.39 -13.70 6.05
N ALA A 44 -0.15 -12.63 5.44
CA ALA A 44 -1.34 -11.93 5.92
C ALA A 44 -2.22 -11.46 4.76
N TRP A 45 -3.53 -11.71 4.86
CA TRP A 45 -4.53 -11.21 3.93
C TRP A 45 -5.43 -10.19 4.65
N ILE A 46 -5.44 -8.95 4.17
CA ILE A 46 -6.12 -7.82 4.82
C ILE A 46 -7.02 -7.11 3.80
N PRO A 47 -8.23 -7.64 3.55
CA PRO A 47 -9.19 -7.04 2.61
C PRO A 47 -9.55 -5.60 2.93
N ALA A 48 -9.59 -5.25 4.22
CA ALA A 48 -9.95 -3.91 4.68
C ALA A 48 -8.98 -2.80 4.24
N LEU A 49 -7.74 -3.14 3.86
CA LEU A 49 -6.79 -2.19 3.28
C LEU A 49 -6.88 -2.09 1.76
N ALA A 50 -7.71 -2.92 1.11
CA ALA A 50 -7.92 -2.83 -0.34
C ALA A 50 -8.81 -1.62 -0.67
N PRO A 51 -8.65 -1.00 -1.85
CA PRO A 51 -9.52 0.09 -2.29
C PRO A 51 -10.97 -0.38 -2.33
N SER A 52 -11.91 0.49 -1.97
CA SER A 52 -13.33 0.12 -1.96
C SER A 52 -13.83 -0.36 -3.32
N HIS A 53 -14.88 -1.19 -3.29
CA HIS A 53 -15.52 -1.68 -4.52
C HIS A 53 -15.98 -0.55 -5.44
N ILE A 54 -16.50 0.54 -4.86
CA ILE A 54 -16.99 1.70 -5.63
C ILE A 54 -15.83 2.38 -6.36
N LEU A 55 -14.70 2.65 -5.68
CA LEU A 55 -13.53 3.26 -6.32
C LEU A 55 -12.98 2.40 -7.45
N ARG A 56 -12.91 1.08 -7.25
CA ARG A 56 -12.47 0.16 -8.32
C ARG A 56 -13.39 0.20 -9.53
N ARG A 57 -14.72 0.22 -9.31
CA ARG A 57 -15.71 0.30 -10.40
C ARG A 57 -15.61 1.61 -11.17
N TRP A 58 -15.47 2.75 -10.48
CA TRP A 58 -15.32 4.05 -11.14
C TRP A 58 -14.05 4.15 -11.96
N LEU A 59 -12.92 3.63 -11.46
CA LEU A 59 -11.68 3.59 -12.24
C LEU A 59 -11.81 2.69 -13.47
N ALA A 60 -12.43 1.50 -13.31
CA ALA A 60 -12.64 0.57 -14.42
C ALA A 60 -13.61 1.11 -15.49
N ALA A 61 -14.62 1.87 -15.07
CA ALA A 61 -15.58 2.52 -15.96
C ALA A 61 -15.06 3.85 -16.57
N GLY A 62 -13.83 4.28 -16.23
CA GLY A 62 -13.26 5.54 -16.71
C GLY A 62 -13.93 6.81 -16.14
N VAL A 63 -14.79 6.67 -15.13
CA VAL A 63 -15.51 7.78 -14.49
C VAL A 63 -14.55 8.71 -13.73
N ILE A 64 -13.45 8.14 -13.23
CA ILE A 64 -12.41 8.89 -12.52
C ILE A 64 -11.04 8.59 -13.12
N SER A 65 -10.15 9.59 -13.09
CA SER A 65 -8.75 9.41 -13.45
C SER A 65 -8.00 8.59 -12.39
N TRP A 66 -6.78 8.14 -12.74
CA TRP A 66 -5.89 7.50 -11.77
C TRP A 66 -5.48 8.44 -10.62
N SER A 67 -5.30 9.74 -10.91
CA SER A 67 -4.99 10.74 -9.87
C SER A 67 -6.13 10.87 -8.88
N GLU A 68 -7.38 10.91 -9.37
CA GLU A 68 -8.58 10.96 -8.53
C GLU A 68 -8.75 9.69 -7.70
N PHE A 69 -8.58 8.52 -8.33
CA PHE A 69 -8.57 7.24 -7.63
C PHE A 69 -7.54 7.22 -6.51
N SER A 70 -6.32 7.68 -6.80
CA SER A 70 -5.23 7.70 -5.82
C SER A 70 -5.53 8.62 -4.64
N ARG A 71 -6.11 9.80 -4.90
CA ARG A 71 -6.53 10.74 -3.87
C ARG A 71 -7.63 10.17 -2.98
N ARG A 72 -8.65 9.56 -3.57
CA ARG A 72 -9.76 8.94 -2.83
C ARG A 72 -9.31 7.73 -2.04
N TYR A 73 -8.47 6.87 -2.60
CA TYR A 73 -7.96 5.70 -1.90
C TYR A 73 -7.05 6.08 -0.72
N ARG A 74 -6.21 7.12 -0.86
CA ARG A 74 -5.46 7.67 0.29
C ARG A 74 -6.38 8.15 1.41
N ARG A 75 -7.54 8.72 1.09
CA ARG A 75 -8.54 9.11 2.08
C ARG A 75 -9.13 7.90 2.82
N GLU A 76 -9.42 6.80 2.10
CA GLU A 76 -9.85 5.55 2.73
C GLU A 76 -8.78 4.99 3.68
N LEU A 77 -7.51 5.05 3.28
CA LEU A 77 -6.37 4.63 4.11
C LEU A 77 -6.18 5.54 5.33
N GLY A 78 -6.57 6.81 5.26
CA GLY A 78 -6.51 7.76 6.38
C GLY A 78 -7.60 7.57 7.45
N SER A 79 -8.59 6.71 7.22
CA SER A 79 -9.62 6.43 8.22
C SER A 79 -9.04 5.74 9.47
N PRO A 80 -9.64 5.92 10.67
CA PRO A 80 -9.15 5.29 11.91
C PRO A 80 -8.99 3.77 11.79
N SER A 81 -9.99 3.10 11.22
CA SER A 81 -9.96 1.64 11.03
C SER A 81 -8.82 1.19 10.12
N SER A 82 -8.54 1.92 9.04
CA SER A 82 -7.37 1.64 8.18
C SER A 82 -6.07 1.92 8.91
N GLN A 83 -5.97 3.00 9.69
CA GLN A 83 -4.78 3.33 10.47
C GLN A 83 -4.42 2.24 11.48
N ASP A 84 -5.41 1.65 12.14
CA ASP A 84 -5.18 0.60 13.14
C ASP A 84 -4.64 -0.69 12.51
N LEU A 85 -4.92 -0.93 11.23
CA LEU A 85 -4.34 -2.00 10.44
C LEU A 85 -2.98 -1.64 9.85
N LEU A 86 -2.75 -0.38 9.47
CA LEU A 86 -1.48 0.09 8.89
C LEU A 86 -0.35 0.15 9.92
N LYS A 87 -0.61 0.67 11.13
CA LYS A 87 0.38 0.81 12.21
C LYS A 87 1.18 -0.47 12.51
N PRO A 88 0.56 -1.65 12.74
CA PRO A 88 1.32 -2.86 13.04
C PRO A 88 2.20 -3.29 11.86
N ILE A 89 1.72 -3.16 10.62
CA ILE A 89 2.49 -3.49 9.41
C ILE A 89 3.66 -2.52 9.23
N ALA A 90 3.44 -1.23 9.47
CA ALA A 90 4.47 -0.20 9.40
C ALA A 90 5.56 -0.42 10.46
N LEU A 91 5.19 -0.74 11.70
CA LEU A 91 6.13 -1.09 12.77
C LEU A 91 6.92 -2.36 12.44
N LEU A 92 6.23 -3.36 11.89
CA LEU A 92 6.83 -4.61 11.47
C LEU A 92 7.89 -4.41 10.38
N SER A 93 7.62 -3.51 9.43
CA SER A 93 8.56 -3.17 8.37
C SER A 93 9.85 -2.48 8.85
N ARG A 94 9.92 -2.07 10.12
CA ARG A 94 11.17 -1.59 10.74
C ARG A 94 12.14 -2.74 11.04
N ARG A 95 11.63 -3.96 11.29
CA ARG A 95 12.43 -5.13 11.70
C ARG A 95 12.59 -6.15 10.59
N ARG A 96 11.63 -6.29 9.68
CA ARG A 96 11.67 -7.25 8.57
C ARG A 96 11.21 -6.63 7.26
N ALA A 97 11.68 -7.17 6.14
CA ALA A 97 11.18 -6.78 4.83
C ALA A 97 9.70 -7.16 4.69
N VAL A 98 8.89 -6.22 4.20
CA VAL A 98 7.47 -6.43 3.92
C VAL A 98 7.27 -6.40 2.40
N VAL A 99 6.54 -7.38 1.90
CA VAL A 99 6.19 -7.50 0.48
C VAL A 99 4.69 -7.35 0.34
N LEU A 100 4.25 -6.29 -0.31
CA LEU A 100 2.87 -6.11 -0.72
C LEU A 100 2.63 -6.87 -2.01
N LEU A 101 1.72 -7.83 -1.96
CA LEU A 101 1.35 -8.65 -3.10
C LEU A 101 0.19 -7.99 -3.84
N CYS A 102 0.30 -7.97 -5.17
CA CYS A 102 -0.74 -7.46 -6.05
C CYS A 102 -1.04 -8.41 -7.21
N ASP A 103 -2.26 -8.30 -7.73
CA ASP A 103 -2.76 -9.00 -8.92
C ASP A 103 -2.81 -8.10 -10.17
N CYS A 104 -2.31 -6.86 -10.05
CA CYS A 104 -2.20 -5.89 -11.14
C CYS A 104 -1.39 -6.47 -12.32
N ARG A 105 -1.98 -6.53 -13.52
CA ARG A 105 -1.32 -7.06 -14.74
C ARG A 105 -0.39 -6.06 -15.45
N GLY A 106 0.13 -5.03 -14.77
CA GLY A 106 0.94 -4.00 -15.42
C GLY A 106 1.79 -3.16 -14.46
N ALA A 107 2.88 -2.58 -14.98
CA ALA A 107 3.94 -1.95 -14.20
C ALA A 107 3.67 -0.50 -13.77
N GLY A 108 2.60 0.15 -14.23
CA GLY A 108 2.45 1.60 -14.07
C GLY A 108 1.50 2.08 -12.96
N ARG A 109 0.45 1.33 -12.65
CA ARG A 109 -0.68 1.80 -11.83
C ARG A 109 -1.25 0.67 -11.00
N CYS A 110 -0.71 0.48 -9.80
CA CYS A 110 -1.20 -0.55 -8.89
C CYS A 110 -1.59 0.04 -7.53
N PRO A 111 -2.79 -0.25 -6.98
CA PRO A 111 -3.20 0.24 -5.67
C PRO A 111 -2.20 -0.13 -4.56
N ALA A 112 -1.53 -1.28 -4.69
CA ALA A 112 -0.49 -1.70 -3.76
C ALA A 112 0.70 -0.72 -3.68
N GLN A 113 0.98 0.09 -4.71
CA GLN A 113 2.00 1.14 -4.65
C GLN A 113 1.56 2.28 -3.74
N ILE A 114 0.29 2.67 -3.79
CA ILE A 114 -0.29 3.69 -2.91
C ILE A 114 -0.26 3.20 -1.46
N LEU A 115 -0.61 1.94 -1.24
CA LEU A 115 -0.53 1.30 0.08
C LEU A 115 0.91 1.23 0.60
N SER A 116 1.88 0.94 -0.27
CA SER A 116 3.31 0.95 0.07
C SER A 116 3.73 2.32 0.60
N GLN A 117 3.35 3.39 -0.11
CA GLN A 117 3.64 4.76 0.32
C GLN A 117 3.00 5.07 1.67
N ALA A 118 1.73 4.69 1.86
CA ALA A 118 1.03 4.91 3.13
C ALA A 118 1.70 4.19 4.31
N LEU A 119 2.23 2.97 4.10
CA LEU A 119 2.98 2.24 5.11
C LEU A 119 4.34 2.89 5.42
N GLU A 120 5.03 3.42 4.41
CA GLU A 120 6.29 4.15 4.61
C GLU A 120 6.08 5.44 5.38
N ASP A 121 5.05 6.20 5.04
CA ASP A 121 4.67 7.42 5.72
C ASP A 121 4.25 7.14 7.17
N CYS A 122 3.42 6.12 7.39
CA CYS A 122 3.04 5.66 8.73
C CYS A 122 4.25 5.21 9.55
N ARG A 123 5.24 4.55 8.91
CA ARG A 123 6.48 4.12 9.56
C ARG A 123 7.33 5.30 10.00
N GLN A 124 7.41 6.36 9.21
CA GLN A 124 8.24 7.53 9.49
C GLN A 124 7.60 8.46 10.53
N LYS A 125 6.30 8.73 10.39
CA LYS A 125 5.59 9.76 11.17
C LYS A 125 4.81 9.21 12.36
N GLY A 126 4.70 7.88 12.52
CA GLY A 126 3.94 7.23 13.59
C GLY A 126 2.42 7.25 13.38
N SER A 127 1.94 7.99 12.39
CA SER A 127 0.57 8.01 11.91
C SER A 127 0.57 8.47 10.45
N PHE A 128 -0.24 7.83 9.60
CA PHE A 128 -0.54 8.37 8.27
C PHE A 128 -1.71 9.35 8.43
N VAL A 129 -1.43 10.47 9.09
CA VAL A 129 -2.31 11.63 9.01
C VAL A 129 -2.10 12.21 7.62
N LEU A 130 -3.18 12.34 6.85
CA LEU A 130 -3.21 13.20 5.69
C LEU A 130 -3.10 14.66 6.16
N THR A 131 -1.98 15.04 6.76
CA THR A 131 -1.67 16.45 6.97
C THR A 131 -1.65 17.04 5.56
N GLY A 132 -2.54 18.01 5.30
CA GLY A 132 -2.89 18.53 3.98
C GLY A 132 -1.77 19.07 3.08
N ALA A 133 -0.49 18.83 3.42
CA ALA A 133 0.69 19.18 2.64
C ALA A 133 1.07 18.15 1.56
N GLY A 134 0.43 16.97 1.51
CA GLY A 134 0.72 15.94 0.49
C GLY A 134 -0.19 15.95 -0.74
N LEU A 135 -1.10 16.93 -0.86
CA LEU A 135 -2.06 17.03 -1.97
C LEU A 135 -1.51 17.75 -3.21
N PHE A 136 -0.28 18.27 -3.16
CA PHE A 136 0.31 19.09 -4.23
C PHE A 136 1.79 18.77 -4.47
N ALA A 137 2.13 17.57 -4.96
CA ALA A 137 3.50 17.30 -5.39
C ALA A 137 3.61 16.17 -6.43
N GLU A 138 2.77 16.14 -7.47
CA GLU A 138 3.16 15.44 -8.71
C GLU A 138 2.38 15.85 -9.98
N GLU A 139 1.88 17.10 -10.04
CA GLU A 139 1.23 17.66 -11.24
C GLU A 139 2.06 18.80 -11.87
N ALA A 140 3.39 18.65 -11.86
CA ALA A 140 4.33 19.61 -12.46
C ALA A 140 5.51 18.95 -13.19
N ARG A 141 5.31 17.77 -13.79
CA ARG A 141 6.19 17.24 -14.86
C ARG A 141 5.40 16.48 -15.92
N ARG A 142 4.59 17.21 -16.68
CA ARG A 142 4.50 17.07 -18.15
C ARG A 142 3.56 18.12 -18.72
#